data_AF-A0A925QP90-F1
#
_entry.id   AF-A0A925QP90-F1
#
_cell.length_a   1.000
_cell.length_b   1.000
_cell.length_c   1.000
_cell.angle_alpha   90.00
_cell.angle_beta   90.00
_cell.angle_gamma   90.00
#
_symmetry.space_group_name_H-M   'P 1'
#
loop_
_entity.id
_entity.type
_entity.pdbx_description
1 polymer ?
#
loop_
_entity_poly.entity_id
_entity_poly.type
_entity_poly.pdbx_seq_one_letter_code
_entity_poly.pdbx_strand_id
1 'polypeptide(L)' 'MDTIVLLLAIMTATMLAAAVNAWRLGNEKRDVALLGAVGGLCGVGTAVAATF' A
#
# COMPACT_ATOMS: atom_id res chain seq x y z
N MET A 1 -7.18 9.75 -15.96
CA MET A 1 -6.26 9.21 -14.93
C MET A 1 -5.37 8.20 -15.63
N ASP A 2 -4.06 8.35 -15.50
CA ASP A 2 -3.10 7.42 -16.09
C ASP A 2 -3.31 6.00 -15.52
N THR A 3 -3.14 4.96 -16.34
CA THR A 3 -3.28 3.56 -15.92
C THR A 3 -2.28 3.19 -14.84
N ILE A 4 -1.10 3.81 -14.84
CA ILE A 4 -0.08 3.63 -13.80
C ILE A 4 -0.55 4.18 -12.45
N VAL A 5 -1.17 5.37 -12.45
CA VAL A 5 -1.73 5.98 -11.23
C VAL A 5 -2.82 5.08 -10.64
N LEU A 6 -3.70 4.54 -11.49
CA LEU A 6 -4.75 3.62 -11.04
C LEU A 6 -4.17 2.33 -10.43
N LEU A 7 -3.16 1.74 -11.07
CA LEU A 7 -2.51 0.52 -10.57
C LEU A 7 -1.82 0.77 -9.21
N LEU A 8 -1.05 1.85 -9.09
CA LEU A 8 -0.38 2.20 -7.84
C LEU A 8 -1.40 2.48 -6.72
N ALA A 9 -2.50 3.15 -7.03
CA ALA A 9 -3.58 3.41 -6.06
C ALA A 9 -4.23 2.11 -5.57
N ILE A 10 -4.53 1.16 -6.47
CA ILE A 10 -5.11 -0.14 -6.12
C ILE A 10 -4.14 -0.97 -5.28
N MET A 11 -2.85 -1.00 -5.64
CA MET A 11 -1.84 -1.71 -4.85
C MET A 11 -1.68 -1.11 -3.45
N THR A 12 -1.68 0.21 -3.34
CA THR A 12 -1.64 0.93 -2.06
C THR A 12 -2.81 0.52 -1.17
N ALA A 13 -4.03 0.56 -1.73
CA ALA A 13 -5.25 0.24 -1.00
C ALA A 13 -5.27 -1.24 -0.53
N THR A 14 -4.90 -2.16 -1.42
CA THR A 14 -4.90 -3.60 -1.10
C THR A 14 -3.83 -3.96 -0.07
N MET A 15 -2.63 -3.37 -0.14
CA MET A 15 -1.58 -3.61 0.86
C MET A 15 -1.92 -3.03 2.23
N LEU A 16 -2.52 -1.83 2.29
CA LEU A 16 -3.00 -1.28 3.56
C LEU A 16 -4.12 -2.13 4.15
N ALA A 17 -5.07 -2.58 3.33
CA ALA A 17 -6.12 -3.49 3.78
C ALA A 17 -5.54 -4.82 4.29
N ALA A 18 -4.56 -5.40 3.60
CA ALA A 18 -3.88 -6.60 4.03
C ALA A 18 -3.09 -6.39 5.34
N ALA A 19 -2.42 -5.24 5.50
CA ALA A 19 -1.71 -4.88 6.72
C ALA A 19 -2.67 -4.77 7.91
N VAL A 20 -3.83 -4.13 7.73
CA VAL A 20 -4.86 -4.03 8.76
C VAL A 20 -5.42 -5.41 9.12
N ASN A 21 -5.73 -6.25 8.13
CA ASN A 21 -6.21 -7.61 8.39
C ASN A 21 -5.15 -8.46 9.11
N ALA A 22 -3.88 -8.40 8.69
CA ALA A 22 -2.77 -9.09 9.34
C ALA A 22 -2.58 -8.62 10.80
N TRP A 23 -2.75 -7.32 11.07
CA TRP A 23 -2.73 -6.79 12.42
C TRP A 23 -3.89 -7.36 13.27
N ARG A 24 -5.10 -7.41 12.71
CA ARG A 24 -6.28 -7.96 13.40
C ARG A 24 -6.16 -9.46 13.69
N LEU A 25 -5.50 -10.22 12.83
CA LEU A 25 -5.23 -11.64 13.00
C LEU A 25 -4.12 -11.93 14.03
N GLY A 26 -3.44 -10.90 14.55
CA GLY A 26 -2.35 -11.06 15.51
C GLY A 26 -1.05 -11.52 14.88
N ASN A 27 -0.85 -11.26 13.57
CA ASN A 27 0.39 -11.60 12.89
C ASN A 27 1.59 -10.84 13.48
N GLU A 28 2.80 -11.32 13.18
CA GLU A 28 4.01 -10.69 13.71
C GLU A 28 4.11 -9.21 13.30
N LYS A 29 4.41 -8.34 14.28
CA LYS A 29 4.47 -6.89 14.07
C LYS A 29 5.44 -6.50 12.95
N ARG A 30 6.50 -7.28 12.77
CA ARG A 30 7.48 -7.09 11.69
C ARG A 30 6.84 -7.24 10.31
N ASP A 31 6.03 -8.27 10.12
CA ASP A 31 5.37 -8.54 8.84
C ASP A 31 4.31 -7.48 8.53
N VAL A 32 3.54 -7.07 9.55
CA VAL A 32 2.58 -5.97 9.42
C VAL A 32 3.28 -4.65 9.04
N ALA A 33 4.43 -4.37 9.67
CA ALA A 33 5.22 -3.17 9.37
C ALA A 33 5.80 -3.19 7.95
N LEU A 34 6.31 -4.34 7.50
CA LEU A 34 6.79 -4.51 6.12
C LEU A 34 5.67 -4.29 5.11
N LEU A 35 4.49 -4.87 5.34
CA LEU A 35 3.31 -4.67 4.50
C LEU A 35 2.87 -3.20 4.46
N GLY A 36 2.86 -2.53 5.61
CA GLY A 36 2.58 -1.10 5.70
C GLY A 36 3.61 -0.24 4.97
N ALA A 37 4.90 -0.58 5.07
CA ALA A 37 5.98 0.15 4.40
C ALA A 37 5.90 0.02 2.87
N VAL A 38 5.65 -1.19 2.35
CA VAL A 38 5.48 -1.40 0.89
C VAL A 38 4.21 -0.72 0.39
N GLY A 39 3.10 -0.83 1.12
CA GLY A 39 1.87 -0.10 0.81
C GLY A 39 2.08 1.42 0.79
N GLY A 40 2.80 1.95 1.78
CA GLY A 40 3.18 3.36 1.83
C GLY A 40 4.03 3.81 0.63
N LEU A 41 4.99 2.97 0.20
CA LEU A 41 5.84 3.25 -0.96
C LEU A 41 5.02 3.29 -2.26
N CYS A 42 4.05 2.38 -2.43
CA CYS A 42 3.09 2.46 -3.54
C CYS A 42 2.25 3.74 -3.47
N GLY A 43 1.89 4.21 -2.27
CA GLY A 43 1.15 5.45 -2.08
C GLY A 43 1.95 6.68 -2.50
N VAL A 44 3.23 6.73 -2.12
CA VAL A 44 4.17 7.77 -2.58
C VAL A 44 4.31 7.73 -4.10
N GLY A 45 4.48 6.54 -4.68
CA GLY A 45 4.52 6.37 -6.14
C GLY A 45 3.25 6.86 -6.83
N THR A 46 2.07 6.63 -6.23
CA THR A 46 0.78 7.14 -6.73
C THR A 46 0.77 8.66 -6.75
N ALA A 47 1.20 9.30 -5.66
CA ALA A 47 1.22 10.76 -5.54
C ALA A 47 2.19 11.38 -6.57
N VAL A 48 3.39 10.81 -6.73
CA VAL A 48 4.36 11.27 -7.73
C VAL A 48 3.82 11.06 -9.14
N ALA A 49 3.30 9.88 -9.47
CA ALA A 49 2.75 9.60 -10.80
C ALA A 49 1.54 10.47 -11.15
N ALA A 50 0.76 10.91 -10.15
CA ALA A 50 -0.38 11.80 -10.37
C ALA A 50 0.02 13.27 -10.62
N THR A 51 1.30 13.63 -10.44
CA THR A 51 1.81 14.99 -10.70
C THR A 51 2.40 15.20 -12.09
N PHE A 52 2.62 14.12 -12.85
CA PHE A 52 3.11 14.15 -14.24
C PHE A 52 1.98 13.79 -15.20
#